data_AF-A0A821HUF7-F1
#
_entry.id   AF-A0A821HUF7-F1
#
_cell.length_a   1.000
_cell.length_b   1.000
_cell.length_c   1.000
_cell.angle_alpha   90.00
_cell.angle_beta   90.00
_cell.angle_gamma   90.00
#
_symmetry.space_group_name_H-M   'P 1'
#
loop_
_entity.id
_entity.type
_entity.pdbx_description
1 polymer ?
#
loop_
_entity_poly.entity_id
_entity_poly.type
_entity_poly.pdbx_seq_one_letter_code
_entity_poly.pdbx_strand_id
1 'polypeptide(L)'
;VRFGVIASSDLFGVPQTRIDLLRSHFKVDIMEMESAPFGHVCQTFGVPYLIVRSGSNIAQEAPNNDYLRFSPIAALEAAKFLLHLIKFLDSTI
;
A
#
# COMPACT_ATOMS: atom_id res chain seq x y z
N VAL A 1 -0.61 -3.20 13.03
CA VAL A 1 0.10 -2.13 12.29
C VAL A 1 1.57 -2.48 12.23
N ARG A 2 2.21 -2.36 11.07
CA ARG A 2 3.66 -2.60 10.88
C ARG A 2 4.21 -1.53 9.95
N PHE A 3 5.45 -1.08 10.19
CA PHE A 3 6.21 -0.30 9.23
C PHE A 3 6.90 -1.23 8.24
N GLY A 4 7.00 -0.82 7.00
CA GLY A 4 7.52 -1.66 5.92
C GLY A 4 7.64 -0.93 4.61
N VAL A 5 8.04 -1.68 3.57
CA VAL A 5 8.23 -1.17 2.22
C VAL A 5 7.01 -1.49 1.36
N ILE A 6 6.43 -0.43 0.79
CA ILE A 6 5.35 -0.49 -0.20
C ILE A 6 5.98 -0.27 -1.58
N ALA A 7 5.78 -1.22 -2.50
CA ALA A 7 6.17 -1.05 -3.90
C ALA A 7 4.96 -0.83 -4.79
N SER A 8 5.12 0.00 -5.82
CA SER A 8 4.06 0.24 -6.81
C SER A 8 4.44 -0.30 -8.19
N SER A 9 3.45 -0.81 -8.91
CA SER A 9 3.57 -1.10 -10.34
C SER A 9 2.19 -1.17 -10.98
N ASP A 10 2.08 -0.87 -12.28
CA ASP A 10 0.81 -0.98 -13.04
C ASP A 10 0.38 -2.44 -13.35
N LEU A 11 0.77 -3.40 -12.52
CA LEU A 11 0.43 -4.81 -12.66
C LEU A 11 -0.39 -5.28 -11.46
N PHE A 12 -1.58 -5.79 -11.74
CA PHE A 12 -2.40 -6.48 -10.74
C PHE A 12 -2.09 -8.00 -10.68
N GLY A 13 -1.92 -8.63 -11.85
CA GLY A 13 -1.35 -9.99 -11.98
C GLY A 13 0.17 -9.91 -12.11
N VAL A 14 0.89 -10.35 -11.09
CA VAL A 14 2.33 -10.12 -10.95
C VAL A 14 3.10 -11.44 -11.09
N PRO A 15 3.91 -11.63 -12.14
CA PRO A 15 4.71 -12.84 -12.31
C PRO A 15 5.61 -13.08 -11.10
N GLN A 16 5.81 -14.35 -10.73
CA GLN A 16 6.63 -14.71 -9.56
C GLN A 16 8.06 -14.15 -9.66
N THR A 17 8.65 -14.15 -10.87
CA THR A 17 9.97 -13.56 -11.13
C THR A 17 10.04 -12.08 -10.78
N ARG A 18 8.96 -11.31 -11.00
CA ARG A 18 8.89 -9.89 -10.63
C ARG A 18 8.71 -9.73 -9.12
N ILE A 19 7.91 -10.59 -8.48
CA ILE A 19 7.76 -10.61 -7.01
C ILE A 19 9.13 -10.87 -6.35
N ASP A 20 9.87 -11.85 -6.84
CA ASP A 20 11.19 -12.22 -6.32
C ASP A 20 12.22 -11.09 -6.54
N LEU A 21 12.17 -10.43 -7.69
CA LEU A 21 12.98 -9.24 -7.97
C LEU A 21 12.67 -8.11 -6.98
N LEU A 22 11.38 -7.78 -6.79
CA LEU A 22 10.97 -6.73 -5.86
C LEU A 22 11.40 -7.05 -4.42
N ARG A 23 11.21 -8.29 -3.96
CA ARG A 23 11.63 -8.73 -2.62
C ARG A 23 13.14 -8.72 -2.46
N SER A 24 13.90 -9.17 -3.45
CA SER A 24 15.36 -9.22 -3.35
C SER A 24 15.98 -7.82 -3.31
N HIS A 25 15.53 -6.92 -4.18
CA HIS A 25 16.06 -5.55 -4.32
C HIS A 25 15.57 -4.60 -3.24
N PHE A 26 14.27 -4.62 -2.89
CA PHE A 26 13.65 -3.57 -2.07
C PHE A 26 13.09 -4.09 -0.74
N LYS A 27 13.15 -5.40 -0.48
CA LYS A 27 12.57 -6.01 0.74
C LYS A 27 11.08 -5.66 0.92
N VAL A 28 10.33 -5.68 -0.19
CA VAL A 28 8.91 -5.31 -0.25
C VAL A 28 8.04 -6.17 0.67
N ASP A 29 7.22 -5.51 1.47
CA ASP A 29 6.20 -6.14 2.33
C ASP A 29 4.84 -6.22 1.62
N ILE A 30 4.47 -5.16 0.88
CA ILE A 30 3.21 -5.08 0.14
C ILE A 30 3.43 -4.41 -1.22
N MET A 31 2.71 -4.90 -2.23
CA MET A 31 2.69 -4.33 -3.56
C MET A 31 1.30 -3.80 -3.90
N GLU A 32 1.25 -2.63 -4.52
CA GLU A 32 0.03 -1.98 -5.01
C GLU A 32 0.39 -1.15 -6.26
N MET A 33 -0.41 -0.13 -6.63
CA MET A 33 -0.29 0.51 -7.95
C MET A 33 -0.05 2.03 -7.88
N GLU A 34 -0.19 2.71 -6.72
CA GLU A 34 -0.23 4.19 -6.67
C GLU A 34 0.69 4.87 -5.64
N SER A 35 1.17 4.17 -4.62
CA SER A 35 1.83 4.78 -3.45
C SER A 35 3.17 5.43 -3.79
N ALA A 36 3.99 4.77 -4.59
CA ALA A 36 5.29 5.28 -5.03
C ALA A 36 5.16 6.49 -5.97
N PRO A 37 4.32 6.50 -7.04
CA PRO A 37 4.14 7.70 -7.83
C PRO A 37 3.49 8.84 -7.02
N PHE A 38 2.55 8.56 -6.10
CA PHE A 38 2.02 9.56 -5.17
C PHE A 38 3.13 10.18 -4.31
N GLY A 39 3.95 9.35 -3.65
CA GLY A 39 5.07 9.81 -2.84
C GLY A 39 6.10 10.59 -3.65
N HIS A 40 6.37 10.19 -4.90
CA HIS A 40 7.25 10.91 -5.81
C HIS A 40 6.73 12.33 -6.11
N VAL A 41 5.43 12.49 -6.36
CA VAL A 41 4.80 13.81 -6.57
C VAL A 41 4.89 14.63 -5.28
N CYS A 42 4.50 14.09 -4.13
CA CYS A 42 4.58 14.80 -2.85
C CYS A 42 6.01 15.28 -2.55
N GLN A 43 7.00 14.41 -2.75
CA GLN A 43 8.42 14.75 -2.61
C GLN A 43 8.84 15.86 -3.57
N THR A 44 8.41 15.80 -4.82
CA THR A 44 8.73 16.82 -5.86
C THR A 44 8.21 18.20 -5.46
N PHE A 45 7.03 18.27 -4.84
CA PHE A 45 6.41 19.53 -4.42
C PHE A 45 6.71 19.92 -2.96
N GLY A 46 7.58 19.18 -2.25
CA GLY A 46 7.92 19.47 -0.86
C GLY A 46 6.75 19.32 0.12
N VAL A 47 5.77 18.47 -0.20
CA VAL A 47 4.58 18.22 0.63
C VAL A 47 4.84 17.01 1.52
N PRO A 48 4.79 17.13 2.86
CA PRO A 48 4.87 15.99 3.75
C PRO A 48 3.73 15.00 3.48
N TYR A 49 4.03 13.71 3.48
CA TYR A 49 3.05 12.68 3.17
C TYR A 49 3.23 11.44 4.03
N LEU A 50 2.12 10.68 4.17
CA LEU A 50 2.08 9.38 4.83
C LEU A 50 1.26 8.43 3.96
N ILE A 51 1.71 7.18 3.88
CA ILE A 51 1.02 6.13 3.14
C ILE A 51 0.62 5.03 4.12
N VAL A 52 -0.67 4.72 4.15
CA VAL A 52 -1.24 3.63 4.95
C VAL A 52 -1.97 2.69 4.01
N ARG A 53 -1.59 1.41 4.03
CA ARG A 53 -2.25 0.35 3.25
C ARG A 53 -2.70 -0.78 4.17
N SER A 54 -3.82 -1.39 3.82
CA SER A 54 -4.26 -2.69 4.33
C SER A 54 -4.29 -3.66 3.16
N GLY A 55 -3.73 -4.85 3.32
CA GLY A 55 -3.70 -5.87 2.27
C GLY A 55 -5.07 -6.50 2.03
N SER A 56 -5.47 -6.62 0.76
CA SER A 56 -6.72 -7.29 0.34
C SER A 56 -6.50 -8.63 -0.36
N ASN A 57 -5.29 -8.93 -0.82
CA ASN A 57 -4.94 -10.21 -1.43
C ASN A 57 -3.43 -10.44 -1.40
N ILE A 58 -3.01 -11.64 -1.76
CA ILE A 58 -1.61 -11.96 -2.06
C ILE A 58 -1.33 -11.54 -3.51
N ALA A 59 -0.21 -10.86 -3.74
CA ALA A 59 0.28 -10.59 -5.09
C ALA A 59 0.69 -11.90 -5.75
N GLN A 60 0.13 -12.18 -6.93
CA GLN A 60 0.32 -13.44 -7.64
C GLN A 60 0.04 -13.25 -9.13
N GLU A 61 0.55 -14.16 -9.95
CA GLU A 61 0.46 -14.06 -11.42
C GLU A 61 -0.97 -14.17 -11.93
N ALA A 62 -1.76 -15.07 -11.33
CA ALA A 62 -3.18 -15.25 -11.61
C ALA A 62 -4.01 -14.82 -10.39
N PRO A 63 -4.51 -13.56 -10.35
CA PRO A 63 -5.36 -13.10 -9.26
C PRO A 63 -6.61 -13.94 -9.12
N ASN A 64 -7.02 -14.18 -7.87
CA ASN A 64 -8.24 -14.89 -7.52
C ASN A 64 -9.30 -13.90 -6.99
N ASN A 65 -10.43 -14.44 -6.51
CA ASN A 65 -11.54 -13.63 -5.99
C ASN A 65 -11.28 -13.01 -4.60
N ASP A 66 -10.10 -13.23 -3.99
CA ASP A 66 -9.78 -12.68 -2.67
C ASP A 66 -9.80 -11.16 -2.68
N TYR A 67 -9.29 -10.53 -3.74
CA TYR A 67 -9.35 -9.09 -3.88
C TYR A 67 -10.79 -8.57 -3.81
N LEU A 68 -11.73 -9.16 -4.55
CA LEU A 68 -13.13 -8.75 -4.53
C LEU A 68 -13.76 -8.95 -3.14
N ARG A 69 -13.39 -10.04 -2.46
CA ARG A 69 -13.93 -10.39 -1.15
C ARG A 69 -13.40 -9.48 -0.03
N PHE A 70 -12.11 -9.18 -0.05
CA PHE A 70 -11.42 -8.54 1.07
C PHE A 70 -11.10 -7.07 0.84
N SER A 71 -11.19 -6.55 -0.39
CA SER A 71 -10.98 -5.11 -0.63
C SER A 71 -11.90 -4.21 0.18
N PRO A 72 -13.22 -4.50 0.34
CA PRO A 72 -14.09 -3.70 1.20
C PRO A 72 -13.61 -3.69 2.67
N ILE A 73 -13.10 -4.82 3.15
CA ILE A 73 -12.58 -4.97 4.53
C ILE A 73 -11.27 -4.19 4.67
N ALA A 74 -10.33 -4.37 3.74
CA ALA A 74 -9.04 -3.69 3.74
C ALA A 74 -9.21 -2.16 3.66
N ALA A 75 -10.11 -1.68 2.79
CA ALA A 75 -10.43 -0.27 2.68
C ALA A 75 -11.01 0.29 3.99
N LEU A 76 -11.94 -0.44 4.62
CA LEU A 76 -12.52 -0.05 5.90
C LEU A 76 -11.47 0.03 7.02
N GLU A 77 -10.58 -0.95 7.13
CA GLU A 77 -9.54 -0.96 8.15
C GLU A 77 -8.49 0.15 7.94
N ALA A 78 -8.09 0.43 6.70
CA ALA A 78 -7.22 1.56 6.38
C ALA A 78 -7.90 2.91 6.73
N ALA A 79 -9.18 3.07 6.39
CA ALA A 79 -9.94 4.27 6.71
C ALA A 79 -10.13 4.48 8.22
N LYS A 80 -10.42 3.41 8.98
CA LYS A 80 -10.50 3.47 10.45
C LYS A 80 -9.18 3.95 11.04
N PHE A 81 -8.05 3.42 10.59
CA PHE A 81 -6.73 3.86 11.06
C PHE A 81 -6.49 5.34 10.75
N LEU A 82 -6.76 5.77 9.51
CA LEU A 82 -6.56 7.15 9.09
C LEU A 82 -7.44 8.13 9.89
N LEU A 83 -8.71 7.80 10.14
CA LEU A 83 -9.60 8.63 10.95
C LEU A 83 -9.12 8.77 12.39
N HIS A 84 -8.57 7.71 12.98
CA HIS A 84 -7.97 7.80 14.32
C HIS A 84 -6.69 8.65 14.30
N LEU A 85 -5.86 8.49 13.27
CA LEU A 85 -4.64 9.27 13.13
C LEU A 85 -4.94 10.77 12.99
N ILE A 86 -5.91 11.15 12.14
CA ILE A 86 -6.30 12.55 11.96
C ILE A 86 -6.78 13.14 13.30
N LYS A 87 -7.68 12.45 14.01
CA LYS A 87 -8.14 12.88 15.34
C LYS A 87 -7.00 13.06 16.34
N PHE A 88 -6.03 12.14 16.34
CA PHE A 88 -4.86 12.24 17.20
C PHE A 88 -4.00 13.46 16.87
N LEU A 89 -3.73 13.69 15.58
CA LEU A 89 -2.95 14.85 15.13
C LEU A 89 -3.67 16.17 15.44
N ASP A 90 -4.98 16.24 15.20
CA ASP A 90 -5.81 17.42 15.52
C ASP A 90 -5.82 17.73 17.02
N SER A 91 -5.79 16.71 17.89
CA SER A 91 -5.74 16.90 19.34
C SER A 91 -4.35 17.27 19.89
N THR A 92 -3.32 17.20 19.06
CA THR A 92 -1.91 17.46 19.44
C THR A 92 -1.42 18.84 18.96
N ILE A 93 -2.22 19.54 18.14
CA ILE A 93 -2.01 20.92 17.66
C ILE A 93 -2.90 21.86 18.49
#